data_AF-A0AAV6IPV2-F1
#
_entry.id   AF-A0AAV6IPV2-F1
#
_cell.length_a   1.000
_cell.length_b   1.000
_cell.length_c   1.000
_cell.angle_alpha   90.00
_cell.angle_beta   90.00
_cell.angle_gamma   90.00
#
_symmetry.space_group_name_H-M   'P 1'
#
loop_
_entity.id
_entity.type
_entity.pdbx_description
1 polymer ?
#
loop_
_entity_poly.entity_id
_entity_poly.type
_entity_poly.pdbx_seq_one_letter_code
_entity_poly.pdbx_strand_id
1 'polypeptide(L)'
;MSEPQERDAELIREALFGSRVNVNTLVEVVSTRSSTELHSIKQAYRFRIDTSMAMCDAKTLYEAMETGNSVDWKTITSLLTQGNTPQIKSILSAYKELYGHEFSMFLKSNKCGKFGTEMRSVIRGIQFPGKFFAKQLRGALQSSGDGREILTRVVITRLEIDVREMSNVFAAKTGWSLGNFVRREFNSAGGGDKGYDFAGEFLLGLLRHC
;
A
#
# COMPACT_ATOMS: atom_id res chain seq x y z
N MET A 1 12.87 -22.90 -6.87
CA MET A 1 13.76 -23.06 -5.69
C MET A 1 13.52 -21.85 -4.82
N SER A 2 13.14 -22.01 -3.56
CA SER A 2 12.97 -20.87 -2.63
C SER A 2 14.32 -20.21 -2.34
N GLU A 3 14.33 -18.89 -2.15
CA GLU A 3 15.57 -18.17 -1.83
C GLU A 3 16.10 -18.60 -0.45
N PRO A 4 17.42 -18.52 -0.18
CA PRO A 4 18.02 -19.01 1.07
C PRO A 4 17.35 -18.43 2.33
N GLN A 5 17.05 -17.13 2.33
CA GLN A 5 16.33 -16.45 3.41
C GLN A 5 14.91 -16.96 3.64
N GLU A 6 14.19 -17.33 2.57
CA GLU A 6 12.82 -17.85 2.66
C GLU A 6 12.83 -19.27 3.24
N ARG A 7 13.79 -20.11 2.80
CA ARG A 7 13.98 -21.45 3.34
C ARG A 7 14.30 -21.42 4.83
N ASP A 8 15.23 -20.57 5.24
CA ASP A 8 15.61 -20.45 6.65
C ASP A 8 14.45 -19.86 7.49
N ALA A 9 13.65 -18.95 6.93
CA ALA A 9 12.42 -18.49 7.57
C ALA A 9 11.35 -19.59 7.69
N GLU A 10 11.32 -20.57 6.76
CA GLU A 10 10.47 -21.76 6.90
C GLU A 10 10.94 -22.66 8.02
N LEU A 11 12.24 -22.98 8.04
CA LEU A 11 12.84 -23.83 9.07
C LEU A 11 12.62 -23.25 10.47
N ILE A 12 12.79 -21.94 10.65
CA ILE A 12 12.52 -21.26 11.93
C ILE A 12 11.04 -21.41 12.32
N ARG A 13 10.09 -21.28 11.39
CA ARG A 13 8.67 -21.42 11.70
C ARG A 13 8.32 -22.85 12.07
N GLU A 14 8.76 -23.84 11.28
CA GLU A 14 8.52 -25.25 11.58
C GLU A 14 9.14 -25.64 12.93
N ALA A 15 10.31 -25.10 13.25
CA ALA A 15 10.96 -25.28 14.54
C ALA A 15 10.16 -24.68 15.71
N LEU A 16 9.43 -23.58 15.51
CA LEU A 16 8.66 -22.92 16.58
C LEU A 16 7.21 -23.40 16.68
N PHE A 17 6.58 -23.69 15.54
CA PHE A 17 5.13 -23.90 15.40
C PHE A 17 4.77 -25.22 14.69
N GLY A 18 5.75 -26.05 14.37
CA GLY A 18 5.51 -27.41 13.87
C GLY A 18 4.91 -28.32 14.94
N SER A 19 4.71 -29.60 14.63
CA SER A 19 4.10 -30.57 15.54
C SER A 19 4.83 -30.70 16.89
N ARG A 20 6.12 -30.37 16.92
CA ARG A 20 6.94 -30.24 18.13
C ARG A 20 7.91 -29.08 17.97
N VAL A 21 8.15 -28.34 19.05
CA VAL A 21 9.16 -27.28 19.08
C VAL A 21 10.56 -27.91 18.96
N ASN A 22 11.34 -27.48 17.96
CA ASN A 22 12.69 -27.95 17.68
C ASN A 22 13.71 -26.83 17.92
N VAL A 23 14.16 -26.71 19.16
CA VAL A 23 15.11 -25.67 19.58
C VAL A 23 16.48 -25.82 18.91
N ASN A 24 16.88 -27.05 18.57
CA ASN A 24 18.18 -27.30 17.93
C ASN A 24 18.26 -26.67 16.54
N THR A 25 17.21 -26.84 15.73
CA THR A 25 17.13 -26.17 14.40
C THR A 25 17.09 -24.65 14.55
N LEU A 26 16.40 -24.12 15.57
CA LEU A 26 16.39 -22.69 15.83
C LEU A 26 17.79 -22.16 16.19
N VAL A 27 18.49 -22.83 17.12
CA VAL A 27 19.86 -22.47 17.53
C VAL A 27 20.82 -22.59 16.35
N GLU A 28 20.71 -23.66 15.55
CA GLU A 28 21.52 -23.85 14.35
C GLU A 28 21.37 -22.66 13.39
N VAL A 29 20.14 -22.30 13.02
CA VAL A 29 19.92 -21.18 12.09
C VAL A 29 20.38 -19.85 12.69
N VAL A 30 20.08 -19.58 13.97
CA VAL A 30 20.43 -18.30 14.61
C VAL A 30 21.93 -18.15 14.85
N SER A 31 22.62 -19.25 15.16
CA SER A 31 24.06 -19.23 15.50
C SER A 31 24.98 -19.38 14.29
N THR A 32 24.49 -19.89 13.15
CA THR A 32 25.33 -20.12 11.95
C THR A 32 25.17 -19.07 10.86
N ARG A 33 24.26 -18.11 11.02
CA ARG A 33 24.02 -17.04 10.03
C ARG A 33 24.67 -15.73 10.46
N SER A 34 25.23 -15.02 9.49
CA SER A 34 25.75 -13.67 9.69
C SER A 34 24.62 -12.68 10.00
N SER A 35 24.96 -11.50 10.53
CA SER A 35 23.96 -10.49 10.88
C SER A 35 23.12 -10.01 9.69
N THR A 36 23.69 -9.97 8.48
CA THR A 36 22.98 -9.59 7.25
C THR A 36 22.02 -10.69 6.78
N GLU A 37 22.42 -11.95 6.88
CA GLU A 37 21.56 -13.10 6.61
C GLU A 37 20.41 -13.16 7.61
N LEU A 38 20.68 -13.01 8.91
CA LEU A 38 19.63 -12.96 9.93
C LEU A 38 18.65 -11.80 9.72
N HIS A 39 19.13 -10.65 9.26
CA HIS A 39 18.26 -9.54 8.88
C HIS A 39 17.35 -9.93 7.71
N SER A 40 17.90 -10.55 6.68
CA SER A 40 17.17 -11.01 5.49
C SER A 40 16.16 -12.11 5.84
N ILE A 41 16.53 -13.06 6.70
CA ILE A 41 15.65 -14.10 7.22
C ILE A 41 14.50 -13.49 8.04
N LYS A 42 14.79 -12.51 8.90
CA LYS A 42 13.77 -11.79 9.66
C LYS A 42 12.80 -11.05 8.75
N GLN A 43 13.30 -10.45 7.67
CA GLN A 43 12.44 -9.84 6.65
C GLN A 43 11.59 -10.91 5.99
N ALA A 44 12.17 -11.98 5.45
CA ALA A 44 11.45 -13.08 4.80
C ALA A 44 10.37 -13.67 5.72
N TYR A 45 10.71 -13.94 6.99
CA TYR A 45 9.77 -14.42 8.02
C TYR A 45 8.59 -13.46 8.22
N ARG A 46 8.84 -12.15 8.22
CA ARG A 46 7.79 -11.12 8.31
C ARG A 46 6.96 -10.98 7.05
N PHE A 47 7.53 -11.24 5.89
CA PHE A 47 6.85 -11.21 4.59
C PHE A 47 6.07 -12.50 4.30
N ARG A 48 6.18 -13.51 5.16
CA ARG A 48 5.38 -14.72 5.05
C ARG A 48 3.90 -14.40 5.11
N ILE A 49 3.18 -15.03 4.19
CA ILE A 49 1.74 -14.96 4.06
C ILE A 49 1.16 -16.23 4.67
N ASP A 50 0.29 -16.10 5.67
CA ASP A 50 -0.51 -17.21 6.16
C ASP A 50 -1.79 -17.27 5.31
N THR A 51 -1.78 -18.15 4.31
CA THR A 51 -2.90 -18.32 3.36
C THR A 51 -4.14 -18.90 4.03
N SER A 52 -3.97 -19.78 5.03
CA SER A 52 -5.09 -20.34 5.79
C SER A 52 -5.75 -19.26 6.63
N MET A 53 -4.95 -18.43 7.31
CA MET A 53 -5.46 -17.28 8.05
C MET A 53 -6.13 -16.28 7.10
N ALA A 54 -5.53 -16.03 5.93
CA ALA A 54 -6.12 -15.12 4.94
C ALA A 54 -7.51 -15.58 4.45
N MET A 55 -7.72 -16.88 4.27
CA MET A 55 -9.02 -17.46 3.95
C MET A 55 -10.03 -17.33 5.10
N CYS A 56 -9.57 -17.48 6.35
CA CYS A 56 -10.40 -17.26 7.54
C CYS A 56 -10.82 -15.79 7.64
N ASP A 57 -9.86 -14.88 7.57
CA ASP A 57 -10.07 -13.44 7.62
C ASP A 57 -10.98 -12.95 6.48
N ALA A 58 -10.86 -13.54 5.29
CA ALA A 58 -11.75 -13.25 4.16
C ALA A 58 -13.21 -13.62 4.45
N LYS A 59 -13.45 -14.73 5.16
CA LYS A 59 -14.80 -15.10 5.62
C LYS A 59 -15.31 -14.14 6.69
N THR A 60 -14.46 -13.77 7.65
CA THR A 60 -14.78 -12.77 8.66
C THR A 60 -15.13 -11.41 8.04
N LEU A 61 -14.42 -11.00 6.97
CA LEU A 61 -14.77 -9.79 6.20
C LEU A 61 -16.16 -9.88 5.56
N TYR A 62 -16.55 -11.06 5.07
CA TYR A 62 -17.89 -11.26 4.50
C TYR A 62 -18.97 -11.22 5.59
N GLU A 63 -18.75 -11.92 6.70
CA GLU A 63 -19.69 -11.96 7.83
C GLU A 63 -19.90 -10.58 8.46
N ALA A 64 -18.84 -9.79 8.60
CA ALA A 64 -18.87 -8.40 9.08
C ALA A 64 -19.69 -7.45 8.19
N MET A 65 -20.02 -7.89 6.97
CA MET A 65 -20.73 -7.13 5.97
C MET A 65 -22.18 -7.59 5.76
N GLU A 66 -22.46 -8.87 5.99
CA GLU A 66 -23.80 -9.46 5.90
C GLU A 66 -24.59 -9.38 7.22
N THR A 67 -23.98 -8.91 8.31
CA THR A 67 -24.62 -8.78 9.63
C THR A 67 -25.66 -7.66 9.67
N GLY A 68 -26.86 -7.94 9.14
CA GLY A 68 -28.02 -7.07 9.24
C GLY A 68 -27.97 -5.82 8.36
N ASN A 69 -28.55 -4.72 8.87
CA ASN A 69 -28.61 -3.44 8.14
C ASN A 69 -27.38 -2.55 8.35
N SER A 70 -26.46 -2.94 9.23
CA SER A 70 -25.25 -2.18 9.59
C SER A 70 -23.99 -2.96 9.27
N VAL A 71 -22.95 -2.27 8.82
CA VAL A 71 -21.63 -2.88 8.56
C VAL A 71 -20.80 -2.86 9.84
N ASP A 72 -20.18 -3.98 10.22
CA ASP A 72 -19.23 -4.04 11.34
C ASP A 72 -17.86 -3.47 10.92
N TRP A 73 -17.78 -2.14 10.94
CA TRP A 73 -16.55 -1.42 10.63
C TRP A 73 -15.40 -1.71 11.59
N LYS A 74 -15.67 -2.13 12.84
CA LYS A 74 -14.63 -2.41 13.83
C LYS A 74 -13.87 -3.67 13.45
N THR A 75 -14.60 -4.73 13.12
CA THR A 75 -14.00 -6.00 12.67
C THR A 75 -13.21 -5.80 11.37
N ILE A 76 -13.77 -5.09 10.39
CA ILE A 76 -13.06 -4.79 9.12
C ILE A 76 -11.78 -3.99 9.39
N THR A 77 -11.85 -2.96 10.24
CA THR A 77 -10.68 -2.12 10.57
C THR A 77 -9.62 -2.92 11.31
N SER A 78 -10.01 -3.76 12.26
CA SER A 78 -9.08 -4.62 13.01
C SER A 78 -8.31 -5.55 12.08
N LEU A 79 -9.01 -6.26 11.19
CA LEU A 79 -8.38 -7.20 10.23
C LEU A 79 -7.38 -6.50 9.32
N LEU A 80 -7.75 -5.33 8.79
CA LEU A 80 -6.91 -4.59 7.84
C LEU A 80 -5.78 -3.78 8.50
N THR A 81 -5.74 -3.66 9.83
CA THR A 81 -4.68 -2.95 10.56
C THR A 81 -3.67 -3.87 11.24
N GLN A 82 -4.05 -5.12 11.55
CA GLN A 82 -3.18 -6.10 12.20
C GLN A 82 -2.25 -6.82 11.21
N GLY A 83 -2.66 -6.92 9.94
CA GLY A 83 -1.87 -7.59 8.90
C GLY A 83 -0.72 -6.73 8.36
N ASN A 84 0.37 -7.38 7.94
CA ASN A 84 1.35 -6.75 7.06
C ASN A 84 0.78 -6.59 5.63
N THR A 85 1.40 -5.75 4.79
CA THR A 85 0.92 -5.49 3.43
C THR A 85 0.71 -6.77 2.59
N PRO A 86 1.65 -7.73 2.53
CA PRO A 86 1.42 -9.02 1.86
C PRO A 86 0.22 -9.80 2.39
N GLN A 87 0.06 -9.88 3.71
CA GLN A 87 -1.05 -10.58 4.35
C GLN A 87 -2.38 -9.92 3.98
N ILE A 88 -2.47 -8.59 4.04
CA ILE A 88 -3.69 -7.87 3.64
C ILE A 88 -4.00 -8.12 2.15
N LYS A 89 -2.98 -8.12 1.28
CA LYS A 89 -3.17 -8.47 -0.14
C LYS A 89 -3.68 -9.90 -0.30
N SER A 90 -3.18 -10.84 0.51
CA SER A 90 -3.64 -12.23 0.54
C SER A 90 -5.09 -12.34 0.98
N ILE A 91 -5.49 -11.66 2.06
CA ILE A 91 -6.89 -11.61 2.54
C ILE A 91 -7.82 -11.11 1.43
N LEU A 92 -7.45 -10.01 0.76
CA LEU A 92 -8.26 -9.43 -0.33
C LEU A 92 -8.32 -10.35 -1.56
N SER A 93 -7.26 -11.10 -1.83
CA SER A 93 -7.23 -12.11 -2.91
C SER A 93 -8.12 -13.30 -2.57
N ALA A 94 -8.00 -13.84 -1.35
CA ALA A 94 -8.83 -14.91 -0.84
C ALA A 94 -10.32 -14.52 -0.84
N TYR A 95 -10.65 -13.28 -0.46
CA TYR A 95 -12.01 -12.76 -0.57
C TYR A 95 -12.54 -12.83 -2.01
N LYS A 96 -11.73 -12.37 -2.98
CA LYS A 96 -12.13 -12.40 -4.40
C LYS A 96 -12.31 -13.83 -4.91
N GLU A 97 -11.47 -14.75 -4.47
CA GLU A 97 -11.56 -16.18 -4.82
C GLU A 97 -12.83 -16.81 -4.26
N LEU A 98 -13.13 -16.57 -2.98
CA LEU A 98 -14.30 -17.16 -2.30
C LEU A 98 -15.63 -16.60 -2.79
N TYR A 99 -15.69 -15.30 -3.12
CA TYR A 99 -16.95 -14.61 -3.39
C TYR A 99 -17.10 -14.12 -4.85
N GLY A 100 -16.09 -14.33 -5.69
CA GLY A 100 -16.13 -14.01 -7.12
C GLY A 100 -16.02 -12.53 -7.48
N HIS A 101 -15.86 -11.63 -6.50
CA HIS A 101 -15.73 -10.20 -6.73
C HIS A 101 -14.79 -9.54 -5.72
N GLU A 102 -14.21 -8.39 -6.08
CA GLU A 102 -13.33 -7.67 -5.17
C GLU A 102 -14.10 -7.12 -3.96
N PHE A 103 -13.50 -7.20 -2.77
CA PHE A 103 -14.01 -6.55 -1.56
C PHE A 103 -14.32 -5.05 -1.78
N SER A 104 -13.52 -4.40 -2.65
CA SER A 104 -13.70 -3.00 -3.03
C SER A 104 -15.06 -2.68 -3.68
N MET A 105 -15.72 -3.68 -4.28
CA MET A 105 -17.04 -3.55 -4.90
C MET A 105 -18.14 -3.46 -3.86
N PHE A 106 -18.08 -4.27 -2.81
CA PHE A 106 -19.05 -4.20 -1.72
C PHE A 106 -18.99 -2.85 -1.01
N LEU A 107 -17.79 -2.32 -0.78
CA LEU A 107 -17.59 -1.01 -0.15
C LEU A 107 -18.17 0.18 -0.95
N LYS A 108 -18.69 -0.06 -2.17
CA LYS A 108 -19.47 0.92 -2.94
C LYS A 108 -20.95 0.94 -2.56
N SER A 109 -21.44 -0.07 -1.83
CA SER A 109 -22.86 -0.14 -1.48
C SER A 109 -23.25 1.03 -0.59
N ASN A 110 -24.52 1.43 -0.68
CA ASN A 110 -25.04 2.54 0.11
C ASN A 110 -24.95 2.28 1.62
N LYS A 111 -24.92 1.00 2.04
CA LYS A 111 -24.76 0.59 3.45
C LYS A 111 -23.43 1.07 4.05
N CYS A 112 -22.38 1.21 3.24
CA CYS A 112 -21.04 1.57 3.72
C CYS A 112 -20.82 3.09 3.80
N GLY A 113 -21.61 3.90 3.09
CA GLY A 113 -21.53 5.37 3.11
C GLY A 113 -20.11 5.93 3.03
N LYS A 114 -19.78 6.83 3.97
CA LYS A 114 -18.45 7.48 4.06
C LYS A 114 -17.33 6.48 4.38
N PHE A 115 -17.57 5.54 5.30
CA PHE A 115 -16.62 4.49 5.65
C PHE A 115 -16.16 3.69 4.44
N GLY A 116 -17.11 3.26 3.58
CA GLY A 116 -16.78 2.53 2.35
C GLY A 116 -15.91 3.33 1.38
N THR A 117 -16.06 4.66 1.35
CA THR A 117 -15.24 5.53 0.51
C THR A 117 -13.82 5.69 1.04
N GLU A 118 -13.67 5.84 2.35
CA GLU A 118 -12.37 5.92 3.02
C GLU A 118 -11.63 4.59 2.96
N MET A 119 -12.31 3.49 3.27
CA MET A 119 -11.73 2.15 3.25
C MET A 119 -11.27 1.73 1.85
N ARG A 120 -12.02 2.06 0.79
CA ARG A 120 -11.57 1.87 -0.60
C ARG A 120 -10.32 2.68 -0.95
N SER A 121 -10.07 3.79 -0.24
CA SER A 121 -8.86 4.59 -0.46
C SER A 121 -7.66 3.94 0.23
N VAL A 122 -7.83 3.42 1.44
CA VAL A 122 -6.84 2.62 2.16
C VAL A 122 -6.45 1.36 1.36
N ILE A 123 -7.44 0.56 0.94
CA ILE A 123 -7.20 -0.66 0.15
C ILE A 123 -6.45 -0.35 -1.15
N ARG A 124 -6.80 0.76 -1.83
CA ARG A 124 -6.09 1.18 -3.04
C ARG A 124 -4.64 1.55 -2.74
N GLY A 125 -4.38 2.23 -1.63
CA GLY A 125 -3.01 2.54 -1.19
C GLY A 125 -2.18 1.27 -0.94
N ILE A 126 -2.79 0.23 -0.37
CA ILE A 126 -2.15 -1.05 -0.08
C ILE A 126 -1.91 -1.87 -1.37
N GLN A 127 -2.92 -2.00 -2.23
CA GLN A 127 -2.85 -2.86 -3.42
C GLN A 127 -2.13 -2.20 -4.59
N PHE A 128 -2.38 -0.91 -4.80
CA PHE A 128 -1.93 -0.17 -5.98
C PHE A 128 -1.47 1.27 -5.61
N PRO A 129 -0.32 1.42 -4.90
CA PRO A 129 0.21 2.72 -4.47
C PRO A 129 0.26 3.76 -5.60
N GLY A 130 0.76 3.41 -6.78
CA GLY A 130 0.80 4.31 -7.95
C GLY A 130 -0.60 4.81 -8.37
N LYS A 131 -1.61 3.95 -8.37
CA LYS A 131 -3.02 4.34 -8.65
C LYS A 131 -3.61 5.19 -7.54
N PHE A 132 -3.21 4.98 -6.29
CA PHE A 132 -3.64 5.77 -5.14
C PHE A 132 -3.10 7.19 -5.21
N PHE A 133 -1.79 7.36 -5.38
CA PHE A 133 -1.17 8.69 -5.48
C PHE A 133 -1.59 9.42 -6.76
N ALA A 134 -1.69 8.75 -7.91
CA ALA A 134 -2.22 9.35 -9.13
C ALA A 134 -3.67 9.87 -8.93
N LYS A 135 -4.49 9.19 -8.12
CA LYS A 135 -5.84 9.69 -7.78
C LYS A 135 -5.78 10.92 -6.88
N GLN A 136 -4.88 10.96 -5.89
CA GLN A 136 -4.69 12.14 -5.05
C GLN A 136 -4.25 13.35 -5.88
N LEU A 137 -3.25 13.16 -6.75
CA LEU A 137 -2.76 14.20 -7.66
C LEU A 137 -3.84 14.68 -8.62
N ARG A 138 -4.69 13.77 -9.13
CA ARG A 138 -5.85 14.16 -9.94
C ARG A 138 -6.87 14.99 -9.16
N GLY A 139 -7.12 14.65 -7.89
CA GLY A 139 -7.98 15.46 -7.02
C GLY A 139 -7.39 16.85 -6.81
N ALA A 140 -6.10 16.92 -6.49
CA ALA A 140 -5.34 18.16 -6.34
C ALA A 140 -5.30 18.99 -7.63
N LEU A 141 -5.28 18.33 -8.80
CA LEU A 141 -5.36 19.00 -10.09
C LEU A 141 -6.72 19.70 -10.31
N GLN A 142 -7.79 19.18 -9.71
CA GLN A 142 -9.18 19.64 -9.90
C GLN A 142 -9.65 20.61 -8.81
N SER A 143 -8.99 20.64 -7.64
CA SER A 143 -9.31 21.56 -6.55
C SER A 143 -8.43 22.81 -6.58
N SER A 144 -8.90 23.89 -5.95
CA SER A 144 -8.24 25.20 -5.97
C SER A 144 -7.45 25.55 -4.69
N GLY A 145 -7.24 24.59 -3.78
CA GLY A 145 -6.68 24.87 -2.44
C GLY A 145 -5.34 24.20 -2.16
N ASP A 146 -5.23 22.88 -2.37
CA ASP A 146 -4.15 22.08 -1.80
C ASP A 146 -3.19 21.48 -2.86
N GLY A 147 -3.24 22.01 -4.09
CA GLY A 147 -2.50 21.54 -5.25
C GLY A 147 -0.99 21.43 -5.01
N ARG A 148 -0.37 22.55 -4.59
CA ARG A 148 1.07 22.66 -4.28
C ARG A 148 1.51 21.71 -3.18
N GLU A 149 0.79 21.65 -2.06
CA GLU A 149 1.16 20.83 -0.90
C GLU A 149 1.09 19.34 -1.24
N ILE A 150 -0.01 18.89 -1.85
CA ILE A 150 -0.18 17.49 -2.24
C ILE A 150 0.87 17.10 -3.28
N LEU A 151 1.10 17.94 -4.29
CA LEU A 151 2.09 17.68 -5.33
C LEU A 151 3.50 17.55 -4.74
N THR A 152 3.91 18.50 -3.91
CA THR A 152 5.22 18.51 -3.27
C THR A 152 5.41 17.26 -2.40
N ARG A 153 4.46 16.98 -1.50
CA ARG A 153 4.52 15.82 -0.61
C ARG A 153 4.61 14.52 -1.40
N VAL A 154 3.77 14.34 -2.41
CA VAL A 154 3.72 13.10 -3.19
C VAL A 154 4.99 12.93 -4.03
N VAL A 155 5.45 13.96 -4.74
CA VAL A 155 6.67 13.85 -5.56
C VAL A 155 7.89 13.55 -4.69
N ILE A 156 8.09 14.30 -3.60
CA ILE A 156 9.25 14.09 -2.72
C ILE A 156 9.23 12.70 -2.08
N THR A 157 8.11 12.28 -1.50
CA THR A 157 8.05 11.00 -0.76
C THR A 157 8.05 9.77 -1.66
N ARG A 158 7.75 9.91 -2.95
CA ARG A 158 7.64 8.78 -3.90
C ARG A 158 8.71 8.76 -4.98
N LEU A 159 9.58 9.77 -5.02
CA LEU A 159 10.58 9.96 -6.08
C LEU A 159 11.39 8.70 -6.38
N GLU A 160 11.97 8.10 -5.34
CA GLU A 160 12.85 6.92 -5.47
C GLU A 160 12.11 5.58 -5.39
N ILE A 161 10.77 5.60 -5.26
CA ILE A 161 9.97 4.40 -5.00
C ILE A 161 9.16 4.01 -6.24
N ASP A 162 8.22 4.86 -6.67
CA ASP A 162 7.26 4.52 -7.73
C ASP A 162 6.76 5.75 -8.52
N VAL A 163 7.51 6.86 -8.49
CA VAL A 163 7.11 8.11 -9.16
C VAL A 163 6.84 7.92 -10.65
N ARG A 164 7.59 7.04 -11.33
CA ARG A 164 7.44 6.76 -12.76
C ARG A 164 6.12 6.05 -13.07
N GLU A 165 5.78 5.00 -12.33
CA GLU A 165 4.51 4.29 -12.48
C GLU A 165 3.33 5.22 -12.16
N MET A 166 3.43 5.95 -11.05
CA MET A 166 2.44 6.94 -10.64
C MET A 166 2.24 8.03 -11.71
N SER A 167 3.32 8.56 -12.27
CA SER A 167 3.30 9.57 -13.35
C SER A 167 2.57 9.06 -14.59
N ASN A 168 2.86 7.82 -15.01
CA ASN A 168 2.20 7.19 -16.15
C ASN A 168 0.69 7.03 -15.91
N VAL A 169 0.30 6.54 -14.72
CA VAL A 169 -1.12 6.39 -14.35
C VAL A 169 -1.83 7.74 -14.25
N PHE A 170 -1.16 8.76 -13.72
CA PHE A 170 -1.68 10.12 -13.65
C PHE A 170 -1.92 10.69 -15.05
N ALA A 171 -0.90 10.65 -15.91
CA ALA A 171 -0.98 11.14 -17.28
C ALA A 171 -2.07 10.44 -18.10
N ALA A 172 -2.19 9.11 -17.99
CA ALA A 172 -3.23 8.35 -18.67
C ALA A 172 -4.65 8.76 -18.23
N LYS A 173 -4.84 9.24 -17.00
CA LYS A 173 -6.17 9.59 -16.45
C LYS A 173 -6.54 11.06 -16.57
N THR A 174 -5.57 11.94 -16.73
CA THR A 174 -5.78 13.40 -16.73
C THR A 174 -5.40 14.04 -18.06
N GLY A 175 -4.51 13.43 -18.83
CA GLY A 175 -3.83 14.05 -19.98
C GLY A 175 -2.69 15.00 -19.58
N TRP A 176 -2.40 15.14 -18.28
CA TRP A 176 -1.36 16.03 -17.76
C TRP A 176 -0.13 15.22 -17.33
N SER A 177 1.06 15.69 -17.69
CA SER A 177 2.30 15.20 -17.05
C SER A 177 2.45 15.84 -15.67
N LEU A 178 3.20 15.18 -14.77
CA LEU A 178 3.55 15.77 -13.47
C LEU A 178 4.29 17.11 -13.65
N GLY A 179 5.17 17.21 -14.63
CA GLY A 179 5.87 18.47 -14.92
C GLY A 179 4.93 19.61 -15.33
N ASN A 180 3.89 19.33 -16.13
CA ASN A 180 2.89 20.34 -16.47
C ASN A 180 2.06 20.74 -15.24
N PHE A 181 1.77 19.78 -14.36
CA PHE A 181 1.09 20.07 -13.10
C PHE A 181 1.96 20.95 -12.19
N VAL A 182 3.26 20.66 -12.06
CA VAL A 182 4.21 21.52 -11.32
C VAL A 182 4.22 22.94 -11.88
N ARG A 183 4.38 23.10 -13.20
CA ARG A 183 4.37 24.45 -13.81
C ARG A 183 3.06 25.19 -13.54
N ARG A 184 1.91 24.51 -13.61
CA ARG A 184 0.61 25.15 -13.34
C ARG A 184 0.54 25.65 -11.90
N GLU A 185 0.92 24.82 -10.93
CA GLU A 185 0.81 25.17 -9.52
C GLU A 185 1.84 26.23 -9.10
N PHE A 186 3.06 26.17 -9.62
CA PHE A 186 4.18 27.01 -9.19
C PHE A 186 4.43 28.25 -10.06
N ASN A 187 3.96 28.26 -11.33
CA ASN A 187 4.17 29.41 -12.24
C ASN A 187 2.91 30.28 -12.42
N SER A 188 1.78 29.92 -11.78
CA SER A 188 0.58 30.77 -11.80
C SER A 188 0.68 31.87 -10.75
N ALA A 189 0.75 33.11 -11.27
CA ALA A 189 0.60 34.43 -10.65
C ALA A 189 1.90 35.22 -10.41
N GLY A 190 2.17 36.12 -11.36
CA GLY A 190 3.05 37.28 -11.19
C GLY A 190 2.51 38.21 -10.11
N GLY A 191 3.31 38.38 -9.06
CA GLY A 191 3.02 39.27 -7.94
C GLY A 191 4.09 39.13 -6.85
N GLY A 192 5.22 39.82 -7.03
CA GLY A 192 6.06 40.33 -5.94
C GLY A 192 6.96 39.39 -5.15
N ASP A 193 6.70 38.08 -5.05
CA ASP A 193 7.48 37.22 -4.14
C ASP A 193 8.25 36.11 -4.87
N LYS A 194 9.56 36.30 -5.01
CA LYS A 194 10.51 35.41 -5.73
C LYS A 194 10.81 34.11 -4.98
N GLY A 195 10.17 33.85 -3.83
CA GLY A 195 10.47 32.69 -2.98
C GLY A 195 9.93 31.34 -3.48
N TYR A 196 8.86 31.32 -4.27
CA TYR A 196 8.15 30.08 -4.63
C TYR A 196 8.58 29.43 -5.95
N ASP A 197 9.40 30.10 -6.75
CA ASP A 197 9.91 29.61 -8.04
C ASP A 197 10.93 28.48 -7.85
N PHE A 198 11.76 28.57 -6.80
CA PHE A 198 12.77 27.55 -6.50
C PHE A 198 12.16 26.17 -6.25
N ALA A 199 11.03 26.10 -5.53
CA ALA A 199 10.37 24.83 -5.26
C ALA A 199 9.86 24.16 -6.54
N GLY A 200 9.29 24.95 -7.46
CA GLY A 200 8.85 24.46 -8.77
C GLY A 200 10.02 23.94 -9.60
N GLU A 201 11.09 24.73 -9.74
CA GLU A 201 12.29 24.33 -10.49
C GLU A 201 12.99 23.12 -9.85
N PHE A 202 13.05 23.05 -8.52
CA PHE A 202 13.58 21.90 -7.82
C PHE A 202 12.77 20.62 -8.12
N LEU A 203 11.44 20.68 -8.01
CA LEU A 203 10.57 19.55 -8.35
C LEU A 203 10.69 19.14 -9.83
N LEU A 204 10.80 20.11 -10.75
CA LEU A 204 11.05 19.83 -12.16
C LEU A 204 12.42 19.16 -12.39
N GLY A 205 13.45 19.60 -11.66
CA GLY A 205 14.77 18.99 -11.66
C GLY A 205 14.69 17.53 -11.22
N LEU A 206 14.04 17.25 -10.08
CA LEU A 206 13.85 15.89 -9.58
C LEU A 206 13.14 14.99 -10.61
N LEU A 207 12.07 15.49 -11.23
CA LEU A 207 11.30 14.72 -12.20
C LEU A 207 12.03 14.45 -13.53
N ARG A 208 13.12 15.17 -13.85
CA ARG A 208 13.94 14.89 -15.05
C ARG A 208 14.87 13.70 -14.87
N HIS A 209 15.19 13.34 -13.63
CA HIS A 209 16.09 12.25 -13.29
C HIS A 209 15.36 10.91 -13.05
N CYS A 210 14.04 10.90 -13.13
CA CYS A 210 13.18 9.74 -12.89
C CYS A 210 12.45 9.27 -14.13
#